data_AF-A0A7V9N0K1-F1
#
_entry.id   AF-A0A7V9N0K1-F1
#
_cell.length_a   1.000
_cell.length_b   1.000
_cell.length_c   1.000
_cell.angle_alpha   90.00
_cell.angle_beta   90.00
_cell.angle_gamma   90.00
#
_symmetry.space_group_name_H-M   'P 1'
#
loop_
_entity.id
_entity.type
_entity.pdbx_description
1 polymer ?
#
loop_
_entity_poly.entity_id
_entity_poly.type
_entity_poly.pdbx_seq_one_letter_code
_entity_poly.pdbx_strand_id
1 'polypeptide(L)'
;MNEIFRTHRRSFLAGSLLALGGGARTAFAQDVQGGYICADCGCASDGKHFAAPGSCPSCGMPLIPAQVLQAPAKPQLKVAILVFEGVQIIDFCGPYEVFGQAGYEVFTVGATAARLLTAMKLQITPTYAFGRSPAADILLIPGGNTNDARHDAATLDWIRNRHAQNRMTMSVCNGAVILAQTGLTATTFHNAIDGLATEFRNVKVINDKRFVDNGKIITTAGLSSGIDGAMHVVSRMEGKMDATLVARNLEYDWNEETKFARAALADYPICKAFGDRLRLYLPDGSAGIVESSTGDRSSWKAVWRLESKFTGSEIVQALSARITDVLKWQTEPASGSASQQTWRFTDPRNRKWTVRLSSAQTSQSGVKQVMMTAILAA
;
A
#
# COMPACT_ATOMS: atom_id res chain seq x y z
N MET A 1 -39.64 -12.57 25.93
CA MET A 1 -38.94 -12.20 24.68
C MET A 1 -37.47 -12.38 24.95
N ASN A 2 -37.03 -13.63 24.77
CA ASN A 2 -35.74 -14.17 25.17
C ASN A 2 -34.80 -14.27 23.95
N GLU A 3 -33.51 -14.07 24.23
CA GLU A 3 -32.35 -14.75 23.64
C GLU A 3 -32.30 -14.99 22.12
N ILE A 4 -31.71 -14.05 21.36
CA ILE A 4 -30.89 -14.39 20.17
C ILE A 4 -29.70 -13.41 20.08
N PHE A 5 -28.75 -13.55 21.01
CA PHE A 5 -27.37 -13.10 20.82
C PHE A 5 -26.46 -14.22 21.35
N ARG A 6 -26.24 -15.24 20.53
CA ARG A 6 -25.19 -16.26 20.74
C ARG A 6 -24.40 -16.46 19.45
N THR A 7 -23.22 -15.81 19.44
CA THR A 7 -21.93 -16.38 19.06
C THR A 7 -21.83 -17.17 17.74
N HIS A 8 -21.25 -16.54 16.71
CA HIS A 8 -20.38 -17.23 15.75
C HIS A 8 -18.96 -16.66 15.82
N ARG A 9 -18.19 -17.20 16.78
CA ARG A 9 -16.72 -17.30 16.72
C ARG A 9 -16.38 -18.78 16.82
N ARG A 10 -15.44 -19.21 15.96
CA ARG A 10 -14.65 -20.46 15.90
C ARG A 10 -14.88 -21.21 14.58
N SER A 11 -13.90 -21.70 13.85
CA SER A 11 -12.43 -21.60 13.87
C SER A 11 -11.97 -22.27 12.57
N PHE A 12 -11.16 -21.61 11.73
CA PHE A 12 -10.28 -22.33 10.81
C PHE A 12 -9.15 -22.91 11.67
N LEU A 13 -9.30 -24.17 12.09
CA LEU A 13 -8.25 -24.96 12.73
C LEU A 13 -7.89 -26.08 11.76
N ALA A 14 -6.84 -25.86 10.97
CA ALA A 14 -6.10 -26.92 10.34
C ALA A 14 -5.46 -27.77 11.44
N GLY A 15 -5.93 -29.01 11.59
CA GLY A 15 -5.38 -29.96 12.53
C GLY A 15 -3.99 -30.42 12.09
N SER A 16 -2.96 -30.01 12.82
CA SER A 16 -1.67 -30.69 12.86
C SER A 16 -1.81 -31.98 13.66
N LEU A 17 -1.73 -33.13 13.00
CA LEU A 17 -1.38 -34.39 13.65
C LEU A 17 -0.07 -34.91 13.06
N LEU A 18 0.96 -34.94 13.91
CA LEU A 18 2.14 -35.78 13.72
C LEU A 18 1.72 -37.25 13.74
N ALA A 19 1.97 -37.96 12.64
CA ALA A 19 2.13 -39.40 12.65
C ALA A 19 3.26 -39.78 11.68
N LEU A 20 4.31 -40.35 12.26
CA LEU A 20 5.38 -41.08 11.59
C LEU A 20 4.80 -42.30 10.87
N GLY A 21 5.24 -42.57 9.64
CA GLY A 21 4.97 -43.83 8.95
C GLY A 21 4.97 -43.68 7.44
N GLY A 22 6.00 -44.23 6.78
CA GLY A 22 6.09 -44.32 5.33
C GLY A 22 5.01 -45.21 4.74
N GLY A 23 4.53 -44.83 3.56
CA GLY A 23 3.58 -45.60 2.76
C GLY A 23 3.20 -44.79 1.53
N ALA A 24 3.44 -45.36 0.34
CA ALA A 24 3.15 -44.77 -0.95
C ALA A 24 1.72 -44.20 -1.00
N ARG A 25 1.56 -42.94 -1.41
CA ARG A 25 0.26 -42.37 -1.74
C ARG A 25 -0.21 -42.96 -3.07
N THR A 26 -0.89 -44.08 -2.99
CA THR A 26 -1.84 -44.50 -4.01
C THR A 26 -2.91 -43.42 -4.14
N ALA A 27 -3.18 -43.01 -5.38
CA ALA A 27 -4.24 -42.08 -5.71
C ALA A 27 -5.59 -42.66 -5.24
N PHE A 28 -6.19 -42.04 -4.24
CA PHE A 28 -7.61 -42.25 -3.92
C PHE A 28 -8.45 -41.54 -4.98
N ALA A 29 -8.70 -42.22 -6.10
CA ALA A 29 -10.00 -42.08 -6.76
C ALA A 29 -10.98 -42.90 -5.92
N GLN A 30 -11.53 -42.30 -4.86
CA GLN A 30 -12.69 -42.89 -4.20
C GLN A 30 -13.87 -42.80 -5.17
N ASP A 31 -14.48 -43.94 -5.46
CA ASP A 31 -15.82 -44.02 -6.03
C ASP A 31 -16.74 -43.08 -5.24
N VAL A 32 -17.12 -41.97 -5.86
CA VAL A 32 -18.13 -41.07 -5.29
C VAL A 32 -19.47 -41.78 -5.45
N GLN A 33 -19.83 -42.64 -4.49
CA GLN A 33 -21.21 -43.08 -4.32
C GLN A 33 -22.04 -41.85 -3.95
N GLY A 34 -22.60 -41.20 -4.97
CA GLY A 34 -23.37 -39.98 -4.84
C GLY A 34 -23.02 -38.94 -5.89
N GLY A 35 -23.60 -39.08 -7.09
CA GLY A 35 -23.33 -38.17 -8.21
C GLY A 35 -23.77 -36.72 -7.99
N TYR A 36 -24.52 -36.43 -6.91
CA TYR A 36 -25.08 -35.12 -6.61
C TYR A 36 -24.76 -34.67 -5.19
N ILE A 37 -24.72 -33.37 -4.96
CA ILE A 37 -24.40 -32.75 -3.66
C ILE A 37 -25.34 -31.57 -3.39
N CYS A 38 -25.71 -31.37 -2.13
CA CYS A 38 -26.31 -30.10 -1.71
C CYS A 38 -25.21 -29.05 -1.62
N ALA A 39 -25.26 -28.03 -2.48
CA ALA A 39 -24.29 -26.93 -2.49
C ALA A 39 -24.30 -26.14 -1.17
N ASP A 40 -23.18 -25.48 -0.87
CA ASP A 40 -22.95 -24.67 0.34
C ASP A 40 -24.11 -23.70 0.61
N CYS A 41 -25.02 -24.12 1.49
CA CYS A 41 -26.24 -23.39 1.79
C CYS A 41 -26.57 -23.32 3.28
N GLY A 42 -25.74 -23.91 4.15
CA GLY A 42 -25.88 -23.86 5.61
C GLY A 42 -27.02 -24.69 6.19
N CYS A 43 -27.62 -25.61 5.42
CA CYS A 43 -28.70 -26.47 5.91
C CYS A 43 -28.19 -27.77 6.56
N ALA A 44 -29.08 -28.56 7.16
CA ALA A 44 -28.71 -29.84 7.78
C ALA A 44 -28.16 -30.89 6.80
N SER A 45 -28.28 -30.67 5.49
CA SER A 45 -27.73 -31.52 4.43
C SER A 45 -26.61 -30.84 3.63
N ASP A 46 -26.09 -29.72 4.12
CA ASP A 46 -24.97 -29.02 3.50
C ASP A 46 -23.75 -29.93 3.32
N GLY A 47 -23.16 -29.91 2.12
CA GLY A 47 -22.04 -30.77 1.72
C GLY A 47 -22.35 -32.27 1.65
N LYS A 48 -23.59 -32.71 1.89
CA LYS A 48 -23.95 -34.14 1.80
C LYS A 48 -24.12 -34.58 0.35
N HIS A 49 -23.63 -35.78 0.07
CA HIS A 49 -23.75 -36.44 -1.22
C HIS A 49 -25.03 -37.27 -1.33
N PHE A 50 -25.57 -37.35 -2.54
CA PHE A 50 -26.82 -38.01 -2.89
C PHE A 50 -26.64 -38.82 -4.17
N ALA A 51 -27.22 -40.03 -4.18
CA ALA A 51 -27.10 -40.98 -5.29
C ALA A 51 -27.83 -40.55 -6.57
N ALA A 52 -28.84 -39.69 -6.47
CA ALA A 52 -29.75 -39.33 -7.55
C ALA A 52 -29.98 -37.80 -7.62
N PRO A 53 -30.35 -37.26 -8.80
CA PRO A 53 -30.77 -35.87 -8.91
C PRO A 53 -32.06 -35.64 -8.12
N GLY A 54 -32.30 -34.41 -7.71
CA GLY A 54 -33.52 -34.03 -6.99
C GLY A 54 -33.32 -32.77 -6.17
N SER A 55 -34.20 -32.56 -5.20
CA SER A 55 -34.08 -31.48 -4.22
C SER A 55 -33.48 -31.99 -2.92
N CYS A 56 -32.64 -31.17 -2.30
CA CYS A 56 -32.13 -31.42 -0.96
C CYS A 56 -33.28 -31.55 0.04
N PRO A 57 -33.33 -32.61 0.88
CA PRO A 57 -34.43 -32.83 1.82
C PRO A 57 -34.45 -31.81 2.97
N SER A 58 -33.36 -31.05 3.19
CA SER A 58 -33.27 -30.06 4.25
C SER A 58 -33.58 -28.63 3.81
N CYS A 59 -33.25 -28.25 2.57
CA CYS A 59 -33.44 -26.87 2.09
C CYS A 59 -34.31 -26.75 0.83
N GLY A 60 -34.68 -27.86 0.19
CA GLY A 60 -35.47 -27.87 -1.05
C GLY A 60 -34.72 -27.44 -2.31
N MET A 61 -33.48 -26.95 -2.20
CA MET A 61 -32.68 -26.54 -3.36
C MET A 61 -32.29 -27.73 -4.23
N PRO A 62 -32.19 -27.56 -5.57
CA PRO A 62 -31.71 -28.61 -6.46
C PRO A 62 -30.32 -29.09 -6.06
N LEU A 63 -30.14 -30.41 -5.99
CA LEU A 63 -28.85 -31.05 -5.85
C LEU A 63 -28.06 -30.88 -7.16
N ILE A 64 -26.81 -30.45 -7.05
CA ILE A 64 -25.94 -30.23 -8.21
C ILE A 64 -25.02 -31.44 -8.43
N PRO A 65 -24.61 -31.77 -9.67
CA PRO A 65 -23.67 -32.85 -9.88
C PRO A 65 -22.35 -32.57 -9.15
N ALA A 66 -21.87 -33.53 -8.36
CA ALA A 66 -20.65 -33.38 -7.56
C ALA A 66 -19.41 -33.07 -8.42
N GLN A 67 -19.42 -33.51 -9.69
CA GLN A 67 -18.37 -33.24 -10.67
C GLN A 67 -18.23 -31.75 -11.01
N VAL A 68 -19.31 -30.96 -10.88
CA VAL A 68 -19.27 -29.50 -11.12
C VAL A 68 -18.40 -28.79 -10.08
N LEU A 69 -18.27 -29.36 -8.88
CA LEU A 69 -17.38 -28.85 -7.82
C LEU A 69 -15.93 -29.33 -7.98
N GLN A 70 -15.66 -30.25 -8.91
CA GLN A 70 -14.34 -30.87 -9.11
C GLN A 70 -13.61 -30.30 -10.33
N ALA A 71 -13.66 -28.98 -10.54
CA ALA A 71 -12.78 -28.36 -11.52
C ALA A 71 -11.31 -28.69 -11.14
N PRO A 72 -10.46 -29.12 -12.09
CA PRO A 72 -9.07 -29.45 -11.79
C PRO A 72 -8.40 -28.24 -11.13
N ALA A 73 -7.79 -28.46 -9.96
CA ALA A 73 -7.11 -27.40 -9.24
C ALA A 73 -6.01 -26.82 -10.13
N LYS A 74 -6.11 -25.51 -10.40
CA LYS A 74 -5.06 -24.78 -11.10
C LYS A 74 -3.74 -24.91 -10.30
N PRO A 75 -2.58 -25.05 -10.96
CA PRO A 75 -1.30 -25.04 -10.25
C PRO A 75 -1.18 -23.79 -9.39
N GLN A 76 -0.92 -23.97 -8.10
CA GLN A 76 -0.85 -22.88 -7.14
C GLN A 76 0.40 -22.03 -7.41
N LEU A 77 0.21 -20.77 -7.82
CA LEU A 77 1.31 -19.83 -8.01
C LEU A 77 1.97 -19.50 -6.68
N LYS A 78 3.28 -19.25 -6.72
CA LYS A 78 4.09 -18.98 -5.53
C LYS A 78 4.62 -17.55 -5.50
N VAL A 79 4.54 -16.90 -4.35
CA VAL A 79 5.03 -15.54 -4.12
C VAL A 79 6.11 -15.54 -3.05
N ALA A 80 7.33 -15.19 -3.45
CA ALA A 80 8.42 -14.93 -2.53
C ALA A 80 8.44 -13.44 -2.18
N ILE A 81 8.29 -13.12 -0.90
CA ILE A 81 8.33 -11.76 -0.38
C ILE A 81 9.64 -11.54 0.37
N LEU A 82 10.47 -10.61 -0.11
CA LEU A 82 11.66 -10.20 0.62
C LEU A 82 11.27 -9.50 1.93
N VAL A 83 11.90 -9.87 3.05
CA VAL A 83 11.78 -9.16 4.34
C VAL A 83 13.16 -8.93 4.94
N PHE A 84 13.35 -7.77 5.57
CA PHE A 84 14.63 -7.32 6.13
C PHE A 84 14.38 -6.39 7.33
N GLU A 85 15.43 -6.12 8.11
CA GLU A 85 15.36 -5.22 9.26
C GLU A 85 14.90 -3.82 8.81
N GLY A 86 13.85 -3.30 9.44
CA GLY A 86 13.23 -2.04 9.07
C GLY A 86 12.30 -2.12 7.84
N VAL A 87 11.88 -3.31 7.40
CA VAL A 87 10.86 -3.45 6.33
C VAL A 87 9.55 -2.75 6.72
N GLN A 88 8.88 -2.12 5.75
CA GLN A 88 7.60 -1.44 5.97
C GLN A 88 6.44 -2.45 5.97
N ILE A 89 5.68 -2.53 7.07
CA ILE A 89 4.65 -3.57 7.29
C ILE A 89 3.65 -3.66 6.13
N ILE A 90 2.98 -2.55 5.80
CA ILE A 90 1.93 -2.53 4.79
C ILE A 90 2.46 -2.84 3.38
N ASP A 91 3.75 -2.57 3.11
CA ASP A 91 4.34 -2.76 1.79
C ASP A 91 4.45 -4.24 1.42
N PHE A 92 4.49 -5.13 2.43
CA PHE A 92 4.45 -6.57 2.19
C PHE A 92 3.14 -7.22 2.64
N CYS A 93 2.54 -6.80 3.77
CA CYS A 93 1.29 -7.37 4.25
C CYS A 93 0.09 -7.09 3.35
N GLY A 94 0.00 -5.91 2.74
CA GLY A 94 -1.08 -5.59 1.80
C GLY A 94 -1.07 -6.53 0.59
N PRO A 95 0.06 -6.62 -0.13
CA PRO A 95 0.23 -7.61 -1.20
C PRO A 95 0.09 -9.06 -0.74
N TYR A 96 0.61 -9.40 0.45
CA TYR A 96 0.47 -10.75 1.03
C TYR A 96 -1.01 -11.15 1.10
N GLU A 97 -1.85 -10.25 1.62
CA GLU A 97 -3.29 -10.48 1.74
C GLU A 97 -3.93 -10.68 0.36
N VAL A 98 -3.61 -9.81 -0.62
CA VAL A 98 -4.12 -9.93 -2.00
C VAL A 98 -3.76 -11.28 -2.63
N PHE A 99 -2.48 -11.67 -2.58
CA PHE A 99 -2.03 -12.93 -3.17
C PHE A 99 -2.59 -14.16 -2.44
N GLY A 100 -2.73 -14.08 -1.11
CA GLY A 100 -3.36 -15.15 -0.33
C GLY A 100 -4.82 -15.35 -0.70
N GLN A 101 -5.59 -14.26 -0.87
CA GLN A 101 -6.98 -14.32 -1.35
C GLN A 101 -7.10 -14.81 -2.79
N ALA A 102 -6.09 -14.58 -3.63
CA ALA A 102 -5.98 -15.17 -4.97
C ALA A 102 -5.64 -16.69 -4.93
N GLY A 103 -5.47 -17.26 -3.75
CA GLY A 103 -5.14 -18.67 -3.56
C GLY A 103 -3.67 -19.01 -3.76
N TYR A 104 -2.75 -18.02 -3.79
CA TYR A 104 -1.33 -18.27 -4.01
C TYR A 104 -0.64 -18.78 -2.74
N GLU A 105 0.45 -19.52 -2.92
CA GLU A 105 1.35 -19.85 -1.82
C GLU A 105 2.29 -18.66 -1.57
N VAL A 106 2.01 -17.89 -0.53
CA VAL A 106 2.78 -16.69 -0.16
C VAL A 106 3.72 -17.02 0.99
N PHE A 107 5.00 -16.66 0.85
CA PHE A 107 5.99 -16.86 1.92
C PHE A 107 6.98 -15.71 1.99
N THR A 108 7.54 -15.51 3.19
CA THR A 108 8.55 -14.47 3.44
C THR A 108 9.95 -15.04 3.42
N VAL A 109 10.90 -14.26 2.91
CA VAL A 109 12.29 -14.66 2.77
C VAL A 109 13.21 -13.55 3.28
N GLY A 110 14.06 -13.86 4.25
CA GLY A 110 15.09 -12.96 4.76
C GLY A 110 16.50 -13.51 4.55
N ALA A 111 17.51 -12.70 4.88
CA ALA A 111 18.91 -13.14 4.84
C ALA A 111 19.13 -14.39 5.71
N THR A 112 18.47 -14.42 6.87
CA THR A 112 18.38 -15.57 7.76
C THR A 112 16.91 -15.83 8.11
N ALA A 113 16.64 -16.95 8.79
CA ALA A 113 15.34 -17.22 9.41
C ALA A 113 15.24 -16.68 10.85
N ALA A 114 16.12 -15.74 11.23
CA ALA A 114 16.07 -15.11 12.53
C ALA A 114 14.96 -14.05 12.60
N ARG A 115 14.48 -13.78 13.81
CA ARG A 115 13.53 -12.70 14.09
C ARG A 115 14.13 -11.34 13.70
N LEU A 116 13.34 -10.51 13.05
CA LEU A 116 13.68 -9.14 12.67
C LEU A 116 12.60 -8.15 13.10
N LEU A 117 12.93 -6.86 13.17
CA LEU A 117 11.98 -5.80 13.45
C LEU A 117 11.61 -5.06 12.17
N THR A 118 10.33 -4.81 11.97
CA THR A 118 9.84 -3.91 10.93
C THR A 118 10.14 -2.44 11.26
N ALA A 119 9.90 -1.51 10.33
CA ALA A 119 10.11 -0.07 10.54
C ALA A 119 9.41 0.48 11.79
N MET A 120 8.23 -0.07 12.12
CA MET A 120 7.42 0.29 13.29
C MET A 120 7.57 -0.70 14.44
N LYS A 121 8.67 -1.47 14.46
CA LYS A 121 9.08 -2.37 15.54
C LYS A 121 8.20 -3.59 15.79
N LEU A 122 7.21 -3.87 14.92
CA LEU A 122 6.56 -5.18 14.90
C LEU A 122 7.62 -6.25 14.65
N GLN A 123 7.59 -7.32 15.45
CA GLN A 123 8.50 -8.44 15.31
C GLN A 123 7.94 -9.44 14.30
N ILE A 124 8.76 -9.86 13.34
CA ILE A 124 8.41 -10.93 12.39
C ILE A 124 9.57 -11.91 12.25
N THR A 125 9.27 -13.14 11.84
CA THR A 125 10.27 -14.16 11.53
C THR A 125 10.06 -14.60 10.08
N PRO A 126 11.07 -14.49 9.20
CA PRO A 126 10.95 -14.95 7.82
C PRO A 126 10.67 -16.45 7.77
N THR A 127 9.81 -16.88 6.84
CA THR A 127 9.53 -18.30 6.61
C THR A 127 10.77 -19.05 6.14
N TYR A 128 11.57 -18.41 5.29
CA TYR A 128 12.80 -18.99 4.73
C TYR A 128 13.99 -18.03 4.83
N ALA A 129 15.18 -18.60 4.96
CA ALA A 129 16.44 -17.90 4.66
C ALA A 129 16.73 -17.96 3.15
N PHE A 130 17.54 -17.02 2.62
CA PHE A 130 17.90 -16.96 1.19
C PHE A 130 18.30 -18.31 0.58
N GLY A 131 19.19 -19.05 1.26
CA GLY A 131 19.71 -20.35 0.80
C GLY A 131 18.74 -21.53 0.91
N ARG A 132 17.57 -21.35 1.53
CA ARG A 132 16.55 -22.40 1.70
C ARG A 132 15.18 -22.04 1.12
N SER A 133 15.07 -20.86 0.50
CA SER A 133 13.82 -20.41 -0.09
C SER A 133 13.46 -21.25 -1.33
N PRO A 134 12.20 -21.68 -1.47
CA PRO A 134 11.74 -22.38 -2.67
C PRO A 134 11.69 -21.43 -3.87
N ALA A 135 11.59 -21.99 -5.08
CA ALA A 135 11.33 -21.20 -6.28
C ALA A 135 9.95 -20.52 -6.19
N ALA A 136 9.81 -19.37 -6.85
CA ALA A 136 8.58 -18.59 -6.87
C ALA A 136 8.30 -18.03 -8.26
N ASP A 137 7.01 -17.94 -8.61
CA ASP A 137 6.53 -17.31 -9.84
C ASP A 137 6.62 -15.79 -9.76
N ILE A 138 6.43 -15.24 -8.55
CA ILE A 138 6.41 -13.80 -8.29
C ILE A 138 7.43 -13.48 -7.18
N LEU A 139 8.25 -12.46 -7.42
CA LEU A 139 9.10 -11.85 -6.38
C LEU A 139 8.53 -10.49 -5.98
N LEU A 140 8.36 -10.27 -4.67
CA LEU A 140 7.96 -8.98 -4.12
C LEU A 140 9.10 -8.36 -3.32
N ILE A 141 9.40 -7.09 -3.60
CA ILE A 141 10.43 -6.29 -2.95
C ILE A 141 9.76 -5.09 -2.26
N PRO A 142 9.52 -5.14 -0.94
CA PRO A 142 8.86 -4.05 -0.22
C PRO A 142 9.82 -2.88 0.02
N GLY A 143 9.26 -1.78 0.53
CA GLY A 143 10.02 -0.65 1.04
C GLY A 143 10.41 -0.80 2.52
N GLY A 144 10.87 0.31 3.10
CA GLY A 144 11.39 0.38 4.46
C GLY A 144 12.83 0.90 4.48
N ASN A 145 13.69 0.30 5.32
CA ASN A 145 15.12 0.58 5.36
C ASN A 145 15.88 0.00 4.14
N THR A 146 15.52 0.46 2.93
CA THR A 146 16.09 -0.06 1.68
C THR A 146 17.55 0.35 1.47
N ASN A 147 18.06 1.32 2.22
CA ASN A 147 19.45 1.73 2.12
C ASN A 147 20.42 0.62 2.55
N ASP A 148 20.11 -0.13 3.61
CA ASP A 148 20.97 -1.25 4.01
C ASP A 148 20.80 -2.42 3.04
N ALA A 149 19.54 -2.75 2.70
CA ALA A 149 19.22 -3.85 1.80
C ALA A 149 19.84 -3.71 0.40
N ARG A 150 19.93 -2.48 -0.15
CA ARG A 150 20.52 -2.22 -1.48
C ARG A 150 22.04 -2.24 -1.51
N HIS A 151 22.70 -2.24 -0.34
CA HIS A 151 24.16 -2.35 -0.23
C HIS A 151 24.61 -3.73 0.29
N ASP A 152 23.66 -4.60 0.67
CA ASP A 152 23.95 -5.98 1.06
C ASP A 152 24.07 -6.89 -0.17
N ALA A 153 25.28 -7.40 -0.41
CA ALA A 153 25.57 -8.23 -1.58
C ALA A 153 24.72 -9.51 -1.62
N ALA A 154 24.50 -10.15 -0.46
CA ALA A 154 23.72 -11.39 -0.37
C ALA A 154 22.25 -11.15 -0.78
N THR A 155 21.66 -10.03 -0.34
CA THR A 155 20.31 -9.60 -0.72
C THR A 155 20.23 -9.34 -2.23
N LEU A 156 21.17 -8.57 -2.79
CA LEU A 156 21.18 -8.27 -4.22
C LEU A 156 21.33 -9.53 -5.08
N ASP A 157 22.22 -10.45 -4.69
CA ASP A 157 22.44 -11.69 -5.42
C ASP A 157 21.23 -12.62 -5.33
N TRP A 158 20.59 -12.72 -4.17
CA TRP A 158 19.34 -13.45 -4.03
C TRP A 158 18.24 -12.84 -4.93
N ILE A 159 18.07 -11.52 -4.93
CA ILE A 159 17.10 -10.83 -5.79
C ILE A 159 17.38 -11.11 -7.27
N ARG A 160 18.63 -10.97 -7.72
CA ARG A 160 19.03 -11.24 -9.12
C ARG A 160 18.71 -12.67 -9.53
N ASN A 161 19.07 -13.64 -8.69
CA ASN A 161 18.81 -15.06 -8.95
C ASN A 161 17.32 -15.37 -9.03
N ARG A 162 16.51 -14.82 -8.11
CA ARG A 162 15.05 -15.00 -8.13
C ARG A 162 14.40 -14.29 -9.31
N HIS A 163 14.83 -13.07 -9.62
CA HIS A 163 14.36 -12.33 -10.78
C HIS A 163 14.60 -13.09 -12.09
N ALA A 164 15.77 -13.72 -12.26
CA ALA A 164 16.08 -14.47 -13.47
C ALA A 164 15.10 -15.63 -13.72
N GLN A 165 14.62 -16.28 -12.65
CA GLN A 165 13.80 -17.50 -12.73
C GLN A 165 12.29 -17.24 -12.65
N ASN A 166 11.88 -16.10 -12.09
CA ASN A 166 10.46 -15.80 -11.88
C ASN A 166 9.77 -15.29 -13.16
N ARG A 167 8.44 -15.27 -13.10
CA ARG A 167 7.56 -14.74 -14.15
C ARG A 167 7.37 -13.24 -13.99
N MET A 168 7.33 -12.74 -12.75
CA MET A 168 7.10 -11.33 -12.45
C MET A 168 7.85 -10.87 -11.20
N THR A 169 8.28 -9.61 -11.19
CA THR A 169 8.86 -8.95 -10.02
C THR A 169 8.11 -7.66 -9.74
N MET A 170 7.72 -7.45 -8.50
CA MET A 170 7.00 -6.27 -8.05
C MET A 170 7.79 -5.58 -6.94
N SER A 171 7.97 -4.27 -7.01
CA SER A 171 8.46 -3.48 -5.87
C SER A 171 7.38 -2.56 -5.32
N VAL A 172 7.38 -2.34 -4.01
CA VAL A 172 6.50 -1.39 -3.34
C VAL A 172 7.30 -0.25 -2.72
N CYS A 173 6.74 0.97 -2.73
CA CYS A 173 7.32 2.11 -2.02
C CYS A 173 8.75 2.40 -2.49
N ASN A 174 9.65 2.72 -1.57
CA ASN A 174 11.08 2.91 -1.85
C ASN A 174 11.83 1.61 -2.15
N GLY A 175 11.16 0.44 -2.21
CA GLY A 175 11.76 -0.80 -2.72
C GLY A 175 12.18 -0.69 -4.19
N ALA A 176 11.57 0.22 -4.94
CA ALA A 176 11.92 0.51 -6.33
C ALA A 176 13.39 0.92 -6.52
N VAL A 177 14.04 1.50 -5.50
CA VAL A 177 15.47 1.90 -5.58
C VAL A 177 16.40 0.70 -5.75
N ILE A 178 15.99 -0.49 -5.29
CA ILE A 178 16.77 -1.73 -5.45
C ILE A 178 16.74 -2.20 -6.91
N LEU A 179 15.67 -1.90 -7.64
CA LEU A 179 15.49 -2.25 -9.05
C LEU A 179 15.96 -1.15 -10.01
N ALA A 180 16.22 0.07 -9.52
CA ALA A 180 16.41 1.27 -10.33
C ALA A 180 17.59 1.19 -11.33
N GLN A 181 18.58 0.34 -11.08
CA GLN A 181 19.74 0.18 -11.98
C GLN A 181 19.38 -0.38 -13.36
N THR A 182 18.18 -0.96 -13.56
CA THR A 182 17.81 -1.61 -14.82
C THR A 182 17.24 -0.66 -15.89
N GLY A 183 17.24 0.67 -15.67
CA GLY A 183 16.79 1.65 -16.68
C GLY A 183 15.30 1.58 -17.02
N LEU A 184 14.46 1.30 -16.01
CA LEU A 184 13.02 1.12 -16.18
C LEU A 184 12.21 2.44 -16.08
N THR A 185 10.94 2.39 -16.46
CA THR A 185 9.96 3.44 -16.09
C THR A 185 9.37 3.10 -14.73
N ALA A 186 9.55 3.94 -13.71
CA ALA A 186 9.25 3.58 -12.32
C ALA A 186 8.40 4.62 -11.58
N THR A 187 7.58 4.18 -10.64
CA THR A 187 7.02 5.04 -9.57
C THR A 187 7.57 4.57 -8.21
N THR A 188 7.44 5.40 -7.18
CA THR A 188 7.87 5.07 -5.81
C THR A 188 7.06 5.87 -4.78
N PHE A 189 7.37 5.72 -3.50
CA PHE A 189 6.78 6.53 -2.44
C PHE A 189 7.00 8.02 -2.68
N HIS A 190 6.00 8.84 -2.38
CA HIS A 190 6.00 10.26 -2.76
C HIS A 190 7.22 11.05 -2.26
N ASN A 191 7.77 10.69 -1.09
CA ASN A 191 8.99 11.33 -0.55
C ASN A 191 10.27 10.85 -1.23
N ALA A 192 10.24 9.70 -1.91
CA ALA A 192 11.38 9.11 -2.61
C ALA A 192 11.40 9.46 -4.12
N ILE A 193 10.35 10.08 -4.67
CA ILE A 193 10.25 10.40 -6.11
C ILE A 193 11.43 11.27 -6.59
N ASP A 194 11.71 12.37 -5.89
CA ASP A 194 12.80 13.28 -6.27
C ASP A 194 14.17 12.62 -6.10
N GLY A 195 14.34 11.81 -5.05
CA GLY A 195 15.56 11.05 -4.82
C GLY A 195 15.82 10.02 -5.93
N LEU A 196 14.80 9.26 -6.32
CA LEU A 196 14.87 8.29 -7.41
C LEU A 196 15.27 8.97 -8.73
N ALA A 197 14.64 10.10 -9.07
CA ALA A 197 14.95 10.86 -10.28
C ALA A 197 16.35 11.50 -10.23
N THR A 198 16.82 11.85 -9.04
CA THR A 198 18.13 12.50 -8.85
C THR A 198 19.27 11.50 -8.94
N GLU A 199 19.12 10.35 -8.29
CA GLU A 199 20.14 9.31 -8.16
C GLU A 199 20.25 8.44 -9.42
N PHE A 200 19.12 8.14 -10.09
CA PHE A 200 19.09 7.21 -11.23
C PHE A 200 18.63 7.91 -12.51
N ARG A 201 19.58 8.52 -13.23
CA ARG A 201 19.30 9.29 -14.47
C ARG A 201 18.71 8.47 -15.61
N ASN A 202 18.89 7.15 -15.60
CA ASN A 202 18.34 6.21 -16.58
C ASN A 202 16.91 5.75 -16.24
N VAL A 203 16.35 6.14 -15.09
CA VAL A 203 14.97 5.80 -14.71
C VAL A 203 14.02 6.89 -15.16
N LYS A 204 12.99 6.52 -15.93
CA LYS A 204 11.88 7.43 -16.24
C LYS A 204 10.89 7.42 -15.08
N VAL A 205 10.97 8.42 -14.20
CA VAL A 205 10.12 8.49 -13.01
C VAL A 205 8.70 8.97 -13.35
N ILE A 206 7.70 8.23 -12.88
CA ILE A 206 6.26 8.54 -12.95
C ILE A 206 5.79 8.82 -11.53
N ASN A 207 5.09 9.93 -11.31
CA ASN A 207 4.72 10.41 -9.97
C ASN A 207 3.21 10.58 -9.75
N ASP A 208 2.39 10.17 -10.71
CA ASP A 208 0.93 10.30 -10.70
C ASP A 208 0.20 8.97 -10.92
N LYS A 209 0.92 7.85 -10.78
CA LYS A 209 0.38 6.50 -10.86
C LYS A 209 0.66 5.71 -9.59
N ARG A 210 -0.31 4.88 -9.20
CA ARG A 210 -0.20 3.95 -8.07
C ARG A 210 0.76 2.80 -8.40
N PHE A 211 0.82 2.39 -9.66
CA PHE A 211 1.82 1.47 -10.17
C PHE A 211 2.19 1.75 -11.62
N VAL A 212 3.34 1.25 -12.03
CA VAL A 212 3.86 1.27 -13.39
C VAL A 212 4.29 -0.14 -13.76
N ASP A 213 3.83 -0.59 -14.91
CA ASP A 213 4.09 -1.92 -15.45
C ASP A 213 5.10 -1.83 -16.59
N ASN A 214 6.23 -2.55 -16.46
CA ASN A 214 7.29 -2.68 -17.45
C ASN A 214 7.34 -4.12 -18.00
N GLY A 215 6.21 -4.83 -18.05
CA GLY A 215 6.12 -6.21 -18.50
C GLY A 215 6.44 -7.19 -17.37
N LYS A 216 7.73 -7.50 -17.16
CA LYS A 216 8.19 -8.41 -16.10
C LYS A 216 8.38 -7.71 -14.75
N ILE A 217 8.65 -6.40 -14.77
CA ILE A 217 8.86 -5.58 -13.56
C ILE A 217 7.69 -4.62 -13.37
N ILE A 218 7.04 -4.69 -12.21
CA ILE A 218 6.07 -3.71 -11.75
C ILE A 218 6.67 -2.93 -10.60
N THR A 219 6.54 -1.61 -10.63
CA THR A 219 6.86 -0.76 -9.48
C THR A 219 5.60 -0.08 -9.00
N THR A 220 5.38 -0.01 -7.69
CA THR A 220 4.26 0.72 -7.10
C THR A 220 4.74 1.93 -6.32
N ALA A 221 3.85 2.90 -6.16
CA ALA A 221 4.01 3.93 -5.17
C ALA A 221 4.00 3.32 -3.75
N GLY A 222 4.05 4.16 -2.71
CA GLY A 222 4.15 3.64 -1.35
C GLY A 222 2.86 3.11 -0.76
N LEU A 223 3.04 2.33 0.31
CA LEU A 223 1.99 1.92 1.23
C LEU A 223 0.86 1.16 0.53
N SER A 224 -0.37 1.66 0.59
CA SER A 224 -1.54 1.01 0.00
C SER A 224 -1.45 0.79 -1.51
N SER A 225 -0.55 1.50 -2.21
CA SER A 225 -0.36 1.28 -3.65
C SER A 225 0.19 -0.11 -3.97
N GLY A 226 0.80 -0.79 -2.98
CA GLY A 226 1.17 -2.20 -3.10
C GLY A 226 -0.04 -3.12 -3.24
N ILE A 227 -1.18 -2.78 -2.63
CA ILE A 227 -2.43 -3.56 -2.76
C ILE A 227 -2.90 -3.51 -4.22
N ASP A 228 -2.97 -2.31 -4.81
CA ASP A 228 -3.38 -2.15 -6.21
C ASP A 228 -2.41 -2.80 -7.19
N GLY A 229 -1.10 -2.72 -6.93
CA GLY A 229 -0.11 -3.40 -7.76
C GLY A 229 -0.21 -4.91 -7.65
N ALA A 230 -0.53 -5.46 -6.48
CA ALA A 230 -0.76 -6.89 -6.31
C ALA A 230 -2.03 -7.35 -7.04
N MET A 231 -3.12 -6.57 -6.98
CA MET A 231 -4.33 -6.83 -7.77
C MET A 231 -4.03 -6.81 -9.28
N HIS A 232 -3.20 -5.86 -9.72
CA HIS A 232 -2.72 -5.81 -11.10
C HIS A 232 -1.92 -7.06 -11.47
N VAL A 233 -1.04 -7.54 -10.59
CA VAL A 233 -0.30 -8.80 -10.79
C VAL A 233 -1.27 -9.98 -10.92
N VAL A 234 -2.26 -10.11 -10.04
CA VAL A 234 -3.30 -11.17 -10.13
C VAL A 234 -4.03 -11.07 -11.48
N SER A 235 -4.42 -9.87 -11.89
CA SER A 235 -5.06 -9.60 -13.18
C SER A 235 -4.19 -10.05 -14.36
N ARG A 236 -2.88 -9.82 -14.31
CA ARG A 236 -1.91 -10.24 -15.34
C ARG A 236 -1.69 -11.75 -15.36
N MET A 237 -1.76 -12.42 -14.21
CA MET A 237 -1.45 -13.84 -14.07
C MET A 237 -2.66 -14.74 -14.34
N GLU A 238 -3.86 -14.27 -14.03
CA GLU A 238 -5.08 -15.08 -14.03
C GLU A 238 -6.26 -14.43 -14.74
N GLY A 239 -6.25 -13.11 -14.84
CA GLY A 239 -7.27 -12.34 -15.53
C GLY A 239 -7.98 -11.36 -14.61
N LYS A 240 -8.59 -10.34 -15.21
CA LYS A 240 -9.24 -9.24 -14.50
C LYS A 240 -10.40 -9.67 -13.61
N MET A 241 -11.09 -10.76 -13.97
CA MET A 241 -12.18 -11.31 -13.16
C MET A 241 -11.68 -11.80 -11.80
N ASP A 242 -10.59 -12.57 -11.77
CA ASP A 242 -10.01 -13.08 -10.52
C ASP A 242 -9.55 -11.94 -9.61
N ALA A 243 -8.85 -10.94 -10.15
CA ALA A 243 -8.46 -9.75 -9.39
C ALA A 243 -9.68 -9.00 -8.83
N THR A 244 -10.78 -8.94 -9.59
CA THR A 244 -12.04 -8.32 -9.14
C THR A 244 -12.72 -9.11 -8.02
N LEU A 245 -12.70 -10.45 -8.09
CA LEU A 245 -13.22 -11.32 -7.04
C LEU A 245 -12.39 -11.17 -5.76
N VAL A 246 -11.06 -11.13 -5.87
CA VAL A 246 -10.16 -10.86 -4.75
C VAL A 246 -10.45 -9.50 -4.12
N ALA A 247 -10.62 -8.44 -4.94
CA ALA A 247 -11.00 -7.12 -4.46
C ALA A 247 -12.34 -7.13 -3.71
N ARG A 248 -13.36 -7.82 -4.24
CA ARG A 248 -14.66 -7.97 -3.57
C ARG A 248 -14.55 -8.71 -2.24
N ASN A 249 -13.75 -9.78 -2.18
CA ASN A 249 -13.53 -10.54 -0.94
C ASN A 249 -12.80 -9.69 0.13
N LEU A 250 -11.96 -8.75 -0.30
CA LEU A 250 -11.29 -7.80 0.59
C LEU A 250 -12.14 -6.58 0.94
N GLU A 251 -13.37 -6.49 0.43
CA GLU A 251 -14.21 -5.29 0.52
C GLU A 251 -13.46 -4.03 0.04
N TYR A 252 -12.60 -4.21 -0.97
CA TYR A 252 -11.73 -3.18 -1.51
C TYR A 252 -12.30 -2.67 -2.85
N ASP A 253 -12.60 -1.38 -2.92
CA ASP A 253 -13.03 -0.72 -4.17
C ASP A 253 -11.84 -0.55 -5.13
N TRP A 254 -11.46 -1.66 -5.78
CA TRP A 254 -10.33 -1.68 -6.69
C TRP A 254 -10.69 -1.07 -8.04
N ASN A 255 -9.90 -0.07 -8.42
CA ASN A 255 -9.94 0.51 -9.76
C ASN A 255 -8.52 0.65 -10.31
N GLU A 256 -8.23 -0.11 -11.36
CA GLU A 256 -6.93 -0.18 -12.05
C GLU A 256 -6.47 1.19 -12.58
N GLU A 257 -7.42 2.05 -12.97
CA GLU A 257 -7.16 3.39 -13.49
C GLU A 257 -7.07 4.45 -12.40
N THR A 258 -7.02 4.08 -11.12
CA THR A 258 -6.92 5.04 -10.01
C THR A 258 -5.61 5.82 -10.09
N LYS A 259 -5.69 7.06 -10.58
CA LYS A 259 -4.51 7.93 -10.77
C LYS A 259 -4.01 8.58 -9.48
N PHE A 260 -4.41 8.12 -8.29
CA PHE A 260 -4.18 8.86 -7.05
C PHE A 260 -2.88 8.47 -6.35
N ALA A 261 -1.79 9.14 -6.72
CA ALA A 261 -0.56 9.19 -5.93
C ALA A 261 -0.49 10.52 -5.17
N ARG A 262 -0.12 10.49 -3.88
CA ARG A 262 0.04 11.71 -3.06
C ARG A 262 1.00 12.72 -3.67
N ALA A 263 1.97 12.28 -4.48
CA ALA A 263 2.88 13.16 -5.23
C ALA A 263 2.18 13.99 -6.34
N ALA A 264 0.94 13.69 -6.70
CA ALA A 264 0.15 14.45 -7.67
C ALA A 264 -0.73 15.54 -7.04
N LEU A 265 -0.92 15.53 -5.72
CA LEU A 265 -1.75 16.50 -5.01
C LEU A 265 -1.04 17.85 -4.86
N ALA A 266 -1.85 18.92 -4.83
CA ALA A 266 -1.38 20.28 -4.62
C ALA A 266 -0.86 20.52 -3.18
N ASP A 267 -1.08 19.62 -2.22
CA ASP A 267 -0.50 19.71 -0.88
C ASP A 267 0.98 19.31 -0.83
N TYR A 268 1.50 18.62 -1.84
CA TYR A 268 2.86 18.12 -1.84
C TYR A 268 3.91 19.24 -1.69
N PRO A 269 3.83 20.38 -2.44
CA PRO A 269 4.69 21.54 -2.20
C PRO A 269 4.45 22.21 -0.83
N ILE A 270 3.21 22.24 -0.33
CA ILE A 270 2.89 22.79 1.01
C ILE A 270 3.58 21.96 2.10
N CYS A 271 3.54 20.64 2.03
CA CYS A 271 4.20 19.78 3.02
C CYS A 271 5.71 20.03 3.10
N LYS A 272 6.37 20.36 1.97
CA LYS A 272 7.78 20.76 1.98
C LYS A 272 8.01 22.10 2.69
N ALA A 273 7.07 23.03 2.58
CA ALA A 273 7.15 24.38 3.17
C ALA A 273 6.80 24.43 4.66
N PHE A 274 5.79 23.66 5.06
CA PHE A 274 5.14 23.77 6.36
C PHE A 274 5.37 22.56 7.27
N GLY A 275 6.27 21.65 6.87
CA GLY A 275 6.65 20.47 7.64
C GLY A 275 5.85 19.22 7.28
N ASP A 276 6.43 18.06 7.59
CA ASP A 276 5.81 16.77 7.33
C ASP A 276 4.41 16.70 7.96
N ARG A 277 3.42 16.25 7.19
CA ARG A 277 2.02 16.16 7.59
C ARG A 277 1.41 17.50 8.03
N LEU A 278 1.86 18.62 7.44
CA LEU A 278 1.34 19.97 7.73
C LEU A 278 1.54 20.39 9.19
N ARG A 279 2.55 19.86 9.89
CA ARG A 279 2.85 20.25 11.27
C ARG A 279 3.61 21.57 11.29
N LEU A 280 2.86 22.65 11.46
CA LEU A 280 3.40 24.00 11.52
C LEU A 280 3.99 24.27 12.92
N TYR A 281 5.31 24.41 12.99
CA TYR A 281 6.02 24.79 14.23
C TYR A 281 6.44 26.25 14.18
N LEU A 282 6.24 26.96 15.29
CA LEU A 282 6.70 28.34 15.51
C LEU A 282 7.99 28.38 16.35
N PRO A 283 8.77 29.49 16.28
CA PRO A 283 10.03 29.63 17.03
C PRO A 283 9.89 29.55 18.55
N ASP A 284 8.70 29.81 19.11
CA ASP A 284 8.42 29.68 20.55
C ASP A 284 8.09 28.25 20.98
N GLY A 285 8.16 27.28 20.06
CA GLY A 285 7.83 25.87 20.30
C GLY A 285 6.34 25.54 20.17
N SER A 286 5.48 26.53 19.93
CA SER A 286 4.06 26.27 19.67
C SER A 286 3.87 25.55 18.33
N ALA A 287 2.89 24.64 18.29
CA ALA A 287 2.56 23.84 17.12
C ALA A 287 1.12 24.10 16.70
N GLY A 288 0.92 24.34 15.40
CA GLY A 288 -0.40 24.54 14.82
C GLY A 288 -1.19 23.24 14.78
N ILE A 289 -2.44 23.30 15.22
CA ILE A 289 -3.41 22.23 15.05
C ILE A 289 -4.05 22.42 13.68
N VAL A 290 -3.96 21.41 12.82
CA VAL A 290 -4.62 21.43 11.51
C VAL A 290 -6.12 21.30 11.73
N GLU A 291 -6.86 22.37 11.46
CA GLU A 291 -8.33 22.42 11.55
C GLU A 291 -8.97 21.82 10.29
N SER A 292 -8.41 22.12 9.13
CA SER A 292 -8.83 21.50 7.87
C SER A 292 -7.68 21.47 6.85
N SER A 293 -7.72 20.48 5.96
CA SER A 293 -6.77 20.35 4.86
C SER A 293 -7.46 19.63 3.70
N THR A 294 -7.90 20.38 2.70
CA THR A 294 -8.69 19.87 1.58
C THR A 294 -8.22 20.45 0.25
N GLY A 295 -8.38 19.69 -0.82
CA GLY A 295 -8.04 20.12 -2.17
C GLY A 295 -7.91 18.97 -3.15
N ASP A 296 -7.26 19.26 -4.26
CA ASP A 296 -7.07 18.36 -5.40
C ASP A 296 -5.66 18.52 -6.00
N ARG A 297 -5.50 18.28 -7.31
CA ARG A 297 -4.22 18.35 -8.04
C ARG A 297 -3.83 19.77 -8.47
N SER A 298 -4.79 20.68 -8.44
CA SER A 298 -4.71 22.05 -8.95
C SER A 298 -4.82 23.08 -7.83
N SER A 299 -5.47 22.75 -6.72
CA SER A 299 -5.59 23.64 -5.58
C SER A 299 -5.55 22.90 -4.26
N TRP A 300 -5.08 23.57 -3.21
CA TRP A 300 -5.13 23.04 -1.85
C TRP A 300 -5.33 24.16 -0.85
N LYS A 301 -6.18 23.91 0.15
CA LYS A 301 -6.40 24.81 1.28
C LYS A 301 -6.08 24.08 2.58
N ALA A 302 -5.14 24.61 3.34
CA ALA A 302 -4.82 24.17 4.68
C ALA A 302 -5.11 25.30 5.68
N VAL A 303 -5.76 24.94 6.79
CA VAL A 303 -6.13 25.86 7.86
C VAL A 303 -5.57 25.33 9.17
N TRP A 304 -4.86 26.17 9.91
CA TRP A 304 -4.34 25.87 11.23
C TRP A 304 -4.91 26.81 12.27
N ARG A 305 -5.15 26.28 13.46
CA ARG A 305 -5.32 27.06 14.67
C ARG A 305 -4.04 27.03 15.49
N LEU A 306 -3.56 28.20 15.88
CA LEU A 306 -2.38 28.40 16.71
C LEU A 306 -2.77 29.10 18.01
N GLU A 307 -2.19 28.64 19.10
CA GLU A 307 -2.14 29.36 20.37
C GLU A 307 -0.70 29.84 20.54
N SER A 308 -0.49 31.14 20.41
CA SER A 308 0.84 31.73 20.45
C SER A 308 0.81 33.14 21.01
N LYS A 309 1.95 33.57 21.55
CA LYS A 309 2.18 34.95 21.97
C LYS A 309 2.37 35.90 20.78
N PHE A 310 2.73 35.36 19.61
CA PHE A 310 2.94 36.14 18.38
C PHE A 310 1.61 36.59 17.77
N THR A 311 1.63 37.78 17.18
CA THR A 311 0.57 38.29 16.31
C THR A 311 0.55 37.52 14.99
N GLY A 312 -0.60 37.57 14.29
CA GLY A 312 -0.72 36.92 12.98
C GLY A 312 0.33 37.41 11.97
N SER A 313 0.65 38.70 11.96
CA SER A 313 1.68 39.28 11.10
C SER A 313 3.09 38.78 11.43
N GLU A 314 3.45 38.66 12.71
CA GLU A 314 4.75 38.10 13.12
C GLU A 314 4.89 36.64 12.68
N ILE A 315 3.80 35.87 12.79
CA ILE A 315 3.76 34.48 12.34
C ILE A 315 3.95 34.38 10.82
N VAL A 316 3.20 35.19 10.05
CA VAL A 316 3.34 35.24 8.58
C VAL A 316 4.77 35.61 8.18
N GLN A 317 5.37 36.59 8.84
CA GLN A 317 6.74 37.03 8.55
C GLN A 317 7.78 35.95 8.87
N ALA A 318 7.68 35.28 10.02
CA ALA A 318 8.59 34.20 10.41
C ALA A 318 8.52 33.00 9.46
N LEU A 319 7.30 32.59 9.08
CA LEU A 319 7.09 31.53 8.10
C LEU A 319 7.59 31.96 6.72
N SER A 320 7.43 33.23 6.36
CA SER A 320 7.87 33.76 5.08
C SER A 320 9.37 33.70 4.89
N ALA A 321 10.13 34.10 5.90
CA ALA A 321 11.59 33.98 5.90
C ALA A 321 12.00 32.51 5.69
N ARG A 322 11.41 31.58 6.46
CA ARG A 322 11.71 30.15 6.36
C ARG A 322 11.39 29.58 4.97
N ILE A 323 10.23 29.91 4.41
CA ILE A 323 9.81 29.42 3.09
C ILE A 323 10.75 29.93 2.00
N THR A 324 11.09 31.22 2.06
CA THR A 324 11.97 31.85 1.07
C THR A 324 13.37 31.23 1.11
N ASP A 325 13.91 31.00 2.31
CA ASP A 325 15.24 30.40 2.50
C ASP A 325 15.30 28.93 2.04
N VAL A 326 14.29 28.14 2.39
CA VAL A 326 14.30 26.68 2.11
C VAL A 326 13.88 26.37 0.68
N LEU A 327 12.85 27.06 0.17
CA LEU A 327 12.19 26.68 -1.09
C LEU A 327 12.52 27.62 -2.26
N LYS A 328 13.17 28.75 -1.99
CA LYS A 328 13.58 29.73 -3.02
C LYS A 328 12.44 30.20 -3.91
N TRP A 329 11.22 30.26 -3.37
CA TRP A 329 10.05 30.77 -4.08
C TRP A 329 10.11 32.28 -4.21
N GLN A 330 9.61 32.82 -5.33
CA GLN A 330 9.61 34.27 -5.57
C GLN A 330 8.46 34.90 -4.79
N THR A 331 8.76 35.90 -3.97
CA THR A 331 7.76 36.66 -3.24
C THR A 331 7.06 37.66 -4.17
N GLU A 332 5.75 37.84 -3.99
CA GLU A 332 5.07 39.01 -4.53
C GLU A 332 5.21 40.17 -3.53
N PRO A 333 5.37 41.42 -4.00
CA PRO A 333 5.28 42.60 -3.15
C PRO A 333 3.95 42.57 -2.38
N ALA A 334 3.98 42.83 -1.08
CA ALA A 334 2.78 42.79 -0.24
C ALA A 334 1.72 43.78 -0.78
N SER A 335 0.72 43.27 -1.50
CA SER A 335 -0.36 44.08 -2.08
C SER A 335 -1.52 44.32 -1.10
N GLY A 336 -1.29 44.16 0.21
CA GLY A 336 -2.26 44.26 1.29
C GLY A 336 -1.64 43.85 2.64
N SER A 337 -2.31 44.20 3.74
CA SER A 337 -1.90 44.17 5.17
C SER A 337 -0.79 43.18 5.58
N ALA A 338 -0.01 43.54 6.61
CA ALA A 338 1.10 42.75 7.18
C ALA A 338 0.74 41.31 7.63
N SER A 339 -0.53 40.93 7.54
CA SER A 339 -1.10 39.62 7.89
C SER A 339 -1.22 38.66 6.69
N GLN A 340 -0.63 38.98 5.54
CA GLN A 340 -0.66 38.13 4.35
C GLN A 340 0.67 38.15 3.57
N GLN A 341 1.06 37.01 3.03
CA GLN A 341 2.18 36.88 2.10
C GLN A 341 1.80 35.96 0.92
N THR A 342 2.27 36.32 -0.27
CA THR A 342 2.08 35.51 -1.49
C THR A 342 3.42 35.15 -2.11
N TRP A 343 3.53 33.92 -2.62
CA TRP A 343 4.68 33.43 -3.39
C TRP A 343 4.24 32.86 -4.72
N ARG A 344 5.15 32.91 -5.69
CA ARG A 344 5.07 32.19 -6.94
C ARG A 344 6.27 31.26 -7.10
N PHE A 345 6.03 30.09 -7.66
CA PHE A 345 7.10 29.18 -8.07
C PHE A 345 6.67 28.37 -9.28
N THR A 346 7.65 27.77 -9.96
CA THR A 346 7.39 26.79 -11.02
C THR A 346 7.83 25.42 -10.52
N ASP A 347 6.94 24.43 -10.57
CA ASP A 347 7.28 23.07 -10.13
C ASP A 347 8.14 22.34 -11.19
N PRO A 348 8.74 21.17 -10.87
CA PRO A 348 9.52 20.39 -11.84
C PRO A 348 8.75 19.93 -13.09
N ARG A 349 7.41 20.10 -13.12
CA ARG A 349 6.53 19.81 -14.26
C ARG A 349 6.20 21.07 -15.07
N ASN A 350 6.93 22.17 -14.84
CA ASN A 350 6.73 23.47 -15.48
C ASN A 350 5.34 24.10 -15.21
N ARG A 351 4.66 23.70 -14.12
CA ARG A 351 3.40 24.34 -13.70
C ARG A 351 3.70 25.53 -12.81
N LYS A 352 3.00 26.63 -13.04
CA LYS A 352 3.16 27.88 -12.27
C LYS A 352 2.20 27.84 -11.10
N TRP A 353 2.73 27.98 -9.89
CA TRP A 353 1.94 27.92 -8.68
C TRP A 353 1.93 29.27 -7.98
N THR A 354 0.79 29.59 -7.38
CA THR A 354 0.63 30.70 -6.44
C THR A 354 0.31 30.15 -5.06
N VAL A 355 1.03 30.63 -4.06
CA VAL A 355 0.85 30.26 -2.65
C VAL A 355 0.47 31.51 -1.89
N ARG A 356 -0.69 31.51 -1.22
CA ARG A 356 -1.10 32.62 -0.35
C ARG A 356 -1.19 32.12 1.08
N LEU A 357 -0.41 32.71 1.98
CA LEU A 357 -0.52 32.52 3.41
C LEU A 357 -1.16 33.77 4.02
N SER A 358 -2.20 33.60 4.82
CA SER A 358 -2.81 34.68 5.58
C SER A 358 -3.09 34.27 7.02
N SER A 359 -3.13 35.27 7.90
CA SER A 359 -3.52 35.10 9.29
C SER A 359 -4.79 35.91 9.59
N ALA A 360 -5.70 35.32 10.36
CA ALA A 360 -6.82 36.02 10.99
C ALA A 360 -6.72 35.82 12.51
N GLN A 361 -6.77 36.91 13.26
CA GLN A 361 -6.69 36.86 14.71
C GLN A 361 -8.10 36.72 15.29
N THR A 362 -8.30 35.73 16.16
CA THR A 362 -9.56 35.48 16.84
C THR A 362 -9.32 35.46 18.35
N SER A 363 -10.00 36.33 19.09
CA SER A 363 -9.98 36.31 20.55
C SER A 363 -11.18 35.52 21.04
N GLN A 364 -10.96 34.29 21.53
CA GLN A 364 -11.96 33.53 22.28
C GLN A 364 -11.38 33.23 23.67
N SER A 365 -12.12 33.60 24.72
CA SER A 365 -11.82 33.19 26.11
C SER A 365 -10.45 33.61 26.67
N GLY A 366 -9.92 34.77 26.26
CA GLY A 366 -8.67 35.32 26.80
C GLY A 366 -7.37 34.68 26.29
N VAL A 367 -7.46 33.65 25.45
CA VAL A 367 -6.32 33.07 24.74
C VAL A 367 -6.23 33.71 23.34
N LYS A 368 -5.04 34.23 22.99
CA LYS A 368 -4.79 34.74 21.63
C LYS A 368 -4.73 33.55 20.67
N GLN A 369 -5.77 33.36 19.87
CA GLN A 369 -5.78 32.38 18.80
C GLN A 369 -5.50 33.06 17.46
N VAL A 370 -4.67 32.40 16.65
CA VAL A 370 -4.37 32.83 15.28
C VAL A 370 -4.77 31.72 14.34
N MET A 371 -5.68 32.04 13.42
CA MET A 371 -6.07 31.18 12.32
C MET A 371 -5.17 31.45 11.13
N MET A 372 -4.36 30.46 10.75
CA MET A 372 -3.53 30.53 9.55
C MET A 372 -4.22 29.82 8.41
N THR A 373 -4.23 30.41 7.23
CA THR A 373 -4.75 29.78 6.00
C THR A 373 -3.67 29.82 4.93
N ALA A 374 -3.32 28.67 4.37
CA ALA A 374 -2.50 28.56 3.17
C ALA A 374 -3.37 28.06 2.02
N ILE A 375 -3.34 28.78 0.90
CA ILE A 375 -4.01 28.40 -0.35
C ILE A 375 -2.95 28.23 -1.43
N LEU A 376 -2.87 27.04 -2.03
CA LEU A 376 -2.16 26.78 -3.28
C LEU A 376 -3.13 26.75 -4.45
N ALA A 377 -2.70 27.32 -5.58
CA ALA A 377 -3.36 27.18 -6.86
C ALA A 377 -2.33 27.10 -8.01
N ALA A 378 -2.53 26.19 -8.96
CA ALA A 378 -1.73 25.98 -10.17
C ALA A 378 -2.30 26.68 -11.41
#